data_AF-A0A952STA7-F1
#
_entry.id   AF-A0A952STA7-F1
#
_cell.length_a   1.000
_cell.length_b   1.000
_cell.length_c   1.000
_cell.angle_alpha   90.00
_cell.angle_beta   90.00
_cell.angle_gamma   90.00
#
_symmetry.space_group_name_H-M   'P 1'
#
loop_
_entity.id
_entity.type
_entity.pdbx_description
1 polymer ?
#
loop_
_entity_poly.entity_id
_entity_poly.type
_entity_poly.pdbx_seq_one_letter_code
_entity_poly.pdbx_strand_id
1 'polypeptide(L)' 'MGNVEPLVDAATVANHLGQAKSSIYRLAQAGLIPSYAAGPRLRGRRFDLVEVRDALRKLAQRSAGNGTD' A
#
# COMPACT_ATOMS: atom_id res chain seq x y z
N MET A 1 20.89 6.76 -11.65
CA MET A 1 20.30 5.40 -11.61
C MET A 1 19.24 5.40 -10.52
N GLY A 2 17.96 5.31 -10.88
CA GLY A 2 16.91 5.25 -9.88
C GLY A 2 17.03 3.94 -9.10
N ASN A 3 17.16 4.03 -7.77
CA ASN A 3 17.02 2.85 -6.92
C ASN A 3 15.59 2.35 -7.08
N VAL A 4 15.41 1.23 -7.77
CA VAL A 4 14.13 0.52 -7.78
C VAL A 4 14.04 -0.16 -6.41
N GLU A 5 13.22 0.37 -5.52
CA GLU A 5 12.98 -0.32 -4.25
C GLU A 5 12.40 -1.71 -4.52
N PRO A 6 12.85 -2.74 -3.78
CA PRO A 6 12.36 -4.09 -4.00
C PRO A 6 10.87 -4.18 -3.63
N LEU A 7 10.10 -4.91 -4.44
CA LEU A 7 8.71 -5.24 -4.10
C LEU A 7 8.68 -6.17 -2.87
N VAL A 8 8.05 -5.71 -1.79
CA VAL A 8 7.98 -6.43 -0.51
C VAL A 8 6.62 -7.09 -0.29
N ASP A 9 6.52 -7.94 0.73
CA ASP A 9 5.25 -8.54 1.13
C ASP A 9 4.45 -7.64 2.09
N ALA A 10 3.20 -8.02 2.35
CA ALA A 10 2.32 -7.26 3.24
C ALA A 10 2.81 -7.20 4.69
N ALA A 11 3.61 -8.18 5.15
CA ALA A 11 4.13 -8.18 6.51
C ALA A 11 5.25 -7.14 6.67
N THR A 12 6.13 -7.01 5.67
CA THR A 12 7.12 -5.93 5.62
C THR A 12 6.44 -4.56 5.62
N VAL A 13 5.45 -4.34 4.74
CA VAL A 13 4.70 -3.06 4.72
C VAL A 13 4.06 -2.77 6.08
N ALA A 14 3.41 -3.76 6.68
CA ALA A 14 2.79 -3.64 8.00
C ALA A 14 3.78 -3.17 9.08
N ASN A 15 4.98 -3.76 9.10
CA ASN A 15 6.04 -3.36 10.03
C ASN A 15 6.51 -1.92 9.79
N HIS A 16 6.67 -1.50 8.53
CA HIS A 16 7.08 -0.14 8.20
C HIS A 16 6.03 0.92 8.55
N LEU A 17 4.74 0.57 8.45
CA LEU A 17 3.63 1.48 8.73
C LEU A 17 3.12 1.42 10.17
N GLY A 18 3.61 0.49 10.99
CA GLY A 18 3.06 0.23 12.32
C GLY A 18 1.61 -0.23 12.28
N GLN A 19 1.21 -0.94 11.23
CA GLN A 19 -0.18 -1.39 11.01
C GLN A 19 -0.28 -2.92 11.04
N ALA A 20 -1.50 -3.43 11.24
CA ALA A 20 -1.74 -4.87 11.10
C ALA A 20 -1.63 -5.31 9.63
N LYS A 21 -1.06 -6.50 9.38
CA LYS A 21 -1.00 -7.12 8.04
C LYS A 21 -2.37 -7.23 7.36
N SER A 22 -3.42 -7.51 8.14
CA SER A 22 -4.80 -7.56 7.63
C SER A 22 -5.31 -6.19 7.17
N SER A 23 -4.80 -5.09 7.72
CA SER A 23 -5.10 -3.74 7.25
C SER A 23 -4.55 -3.53 5.84
N ILE A 24 -3.29 -3.94 5.60
CA ILE A 24 -2.64 -3.81 4.28
C ILE A 24 -3.46 -4.53 3.20
N TYR A 25 -3.89 -5.77 3.46
CA TYR A 25 -4.73 -6.48 2.50
C TYR A 25 -6.09 -5.82 2.28
N ARG A 26 -6.74 -5.32 3.34
CA ARG A 26 -8.03 -4.62 3.23
C ARG A 26 -7.91 -3.35 2.40
N LEU A 27 -6.85 -2.56 2.63
CA LEU A 27 -6.57 -1.34 1.86
C LEU A 27 -6.29 -1.67 0.39
N ALA A 28 -5.52 -2.72 0.12
CA ALA A 28 -5.22 -3.15 -1.24
C ALA A 28 -6.47 -3.67 -1.96
N GLN A 29 -7.31 -4.45 -1.27
CA GLN A 29 -8.56 -4.97 -1.80
C GLN A 29 -9.58 -3.86 -2.07
N ALA A 30 -9.58 -2.80 -1.25
CA ALA A 30 -10.38 -1.60 -1.46
C ALA A 30 -9.83 -0.66 -2.56
N GLY A 31 -8.66 -0.98 -3.14
CA GLY A 31 -8.01 -0.13 -4.14
C GLY A 31 -7.43 1.17 -3.58
N LEU A 32 -7.26 1.26 -2.25
CA LEU A 32 -6.74 2.45 -1.58
C LEU A 32 -5.20 2.51 -1.60
N ILE A 33 -4.54 1.37 -1.76
CA ILE A 33 -3.10 1.28 -1.96
C ILE A 33 -2.79 0.37 -3.17
N PRO A 34 -1.73 0.67 -3.93
CA PRO A 34 -1.32 -0.18 -5.05
C PRO A 34 -0.83 -1.53 -4.56
N SER A 35 -1.12 -2.57 -5.34
CA SER A 35 -0.63 -3.92 -5.10
C SER A 35 -0.44 -4.67 -6.41
N TYR A 36 0.63 -5.46 -6.48
CA TYR A 36 0.99 -6.24 -7.66
C TYR A 36 0.76 -7.72 -7.40
N ALA A 37 0.12 -8.40 -8.35
CA ALA A 37 -0.04 -9.84 -8.26
C ALA A 37 1.32 -10.54 -8.45
N ALA A 38 1.59 -11.56 -7.65
CA ALA A 38 2.85 -12.29 -7.68
C ALA A 38 2.67 -13.78 -7.42
N GLY A 39 3.66 -14.57 -7.87
CA GLY A 39 3.74 -16.01 -7.65
C GLY A 39 2.85 -16.85 -8.59
N PRO A 40 2.95 -18.20 -8.48
CA PRO A 40 2.17 -19.10 -9.31
C PRO A 40 0.68 -18.88 -9.07
N ARG A 41 -0.09 -18.78 -10.17
CA ARG A 41 -1.54 -18.49 -10.17
C ARG A 41 -1.93 -17.09 -9.67
N LEU A 42 -1.00 -16.13 -9.56
CA LEU A 42 -1.29 -14.73 -9.20
C LEU A 42 -2.02 -14.55 -7.86
N ARG A 43 -1.86 -15.52 -6.94
CA ARG A 43 -2.52 -15.51 -5.62
C ARG A 43 -1.75 -14.67 -4.59
N GLY A 44 -0.47 -14.42 -4.80
CA GLY A 44 0.34 -13.56 -3.95
C GLY A 44 0.14 -12.09 -4.29
N ARG A 45 0.36 -11.22 -3.30
CA ARG A 45 0.40 -9.77 -3.48
C ARG A 45 1.74 -9.23 -3.00
N ARG A 46 2.32 -8.35 -3.80
CA ARG A 46 3.55 -7.60 -3.51
C ARG A 46 3.28 -6.11 -3.57
N PHE A 47 4.10 -5.34 -2.89
CA PHE A 47 3.87 -3.92 -2.63
C PHE A 47 5.17 -3.16 -2.81
N ASP A 48 5.07 -1.98 -3.41
CA ASP A 48 6.13 -0.99 -3.40
C ASP A 48 5.90 -0.06 -2.19
N LEU A 49 6.92 0.11 -1.34
CA LEU A 49 6.80 0.90 -0.11
C LEU A 49 6.60 2.39 -0.40
N VAL A 50 7.27 2.92 -1.42
CA VAL A 50 7.16 4.33 -1.81
C VAL A 50 5.75 4.60 -2.31
N GLU A 51 5.24 3.77 -3.22
CA GLU A 51 3.90 3.96 -3.77
C GLU A 51 2.81 3.81 -2.71
N VAL A 52 2.94 2.84 -1.79
CA VAL A 52 2.00 2.66 -0.68
C VAL A 52 1.99 3.90 0.23
N ARG A 53 3.17 4.43 0.59
CA ARG A 53 3.26 5.65 1.42
C ARG A 53 2.64 6.85 0.72
N ASP A 54 2.89 7.02 -0.57
CA ASP A 54 2.32 8.10 -1.36
C ASP A 54 0.79 7.98 -1.48
N ALA A 55 0.26 6.77 -1.69
CA ALA A 55 -1.17 6.52 -1.74
C ALA A 55 -1.85 6.87 -0.39
N LEU A 56 -1.26 6.44 0.72
CA LEU A 56 -1.77 6.75 2.06
C LEU A 56 -1.70 8.25 2.38
N ARG A 57 -0.63 8.93 1.95
CA ARG A 57 -0.51 10.39 2.12
C ARG A 57 -1.60 11.13 1.33
N LYS A 58 -1.86 10.73 0.08
CA LYS A 58 -2.94 11.28 -0.75
C LYS A 58 -4.31 11.04 -0.12
N LEU A 59 -4.52 9.86 0.47
CA LEU A 59 -5.77 9.53 1.17
C LEU A 59 -5.98 10.45 2.38
N ALA A 60 -4.96 10.61 3.23
CA ALA A 60 -5.02 11.48 4.40
C ALA A 60 -5.31 12.95 4.01
N GLN A 61 -4.71 13.44 2.91
CA GLN A 61 -4.96 14.78 2.39
C GLN A 61 -6.40 14.95 1.89
N ARG A 62 -6.96 13.95 1.21
CA ARG A 62 -8.38 13.97 0.78
C ARG A 62 -9.32 13.98 1.98
N SER A 63 -9.04 13.19 3.02
CA SER A 63 -9.86 13.18 4.24
C SER A 63 -9.78 14.50 5.01
N ALA A 64 -8.63 15.18 5.00
CA ALA A 64 -8.46 16.48 5.66
C ALA A 64 -9.02 17.66 4.84
N GLY A 65 -9.10 17.53 3.52
CA GLY A 65 -9.58 18.59 2.61
C GLY A 65 -11.08 18.60 2.33
N ASN A 66 -11.82 17.55 2.69
CA ASN A 66 -13.26 17.41 2.38
C ASN A 66 -14.19 17.95 3.50
N GLY A 67 -13.77 19.00 4.20
CA GLY A 67 -14.55 19.68 5.25
C GLY A 67 -15.28 20.95 4.83
N THR A 68 -15.44 21.20 3.53
CA THR A 68 -16.20 22.34 2.99
C THR A 68 -17.02 21.89 1.79
N ASP A 69 -18.23 21.41 2.06
CA ASP A 69 -19.42 21.70 1.26
C ASP A 69 -20.64 21.69 2.20
#